data_AF-A0A4Z1CU79-F1
#
_entry.id   AF-A0A4Z1CU79-F1
#
_cell.length_a   1.000
_cell.length_b   1.000
_cell.length_c   1.000
_cell.angle_alpha   90.00
_cell.angle_beta   90.00
_cell.angle_gamma   90.00
#
_symmetry.space_group_name_H-M   'P 1'
#
loop_
_entity.id
_entity.type
_entity.pdbx_description
1 polymer ?
#
loop_
_entity_poly.entity_id
_entity_poly.type
_entity_poly.pdbx_seq_one_letter_code
_entity_poly.pdbx_strand_id
1 'polypeptide(L)'
;MAKQAGPTKQVNADIPGHWEIAAGVGRGLTASVAEVTYEKRGGRWEQTGIVTVRGPGLDRTGAETGEQAERTFSPGEPGHYIPQWLTDLVDEHRPRPDTD
;
A
#
# COMPACT_ATOMS: atom_id res chain seq x y z
N MET A 1 3.88 23.17 21.69
CA MET A 1 4.99 22.83 20.77
C MET A 1 4.40 22.05 19.61
N ALA A 2 4.27 22.66 18.43
CA ALA A 2 3.79 21.94 17.25
C ALA A 2 4.87 20.92 16.86
N LYS A 3 4.57 19.62 16.91
CA LYS A 3 5.41 18.60 16.28
C LYS A 3 5.44 18.96 14.79
N GLN A 4 6.55 19.49 14.29
CA GLN A 4 6.77 19.56 12.85
C GLN A 4 6.63 18.13 12.34
N ALA A 5 5.57 17.87 11.56
CA ALA A 5 5.49 16.65 10.77
C ALA A 5 6.75 16.65 9.89
N GLY A 6 7.51 15.55 9.93
CA GLY A 6 8.67 15.39 9.06
C GLY A 6 8.26 15.50 7.60
N PRO A 7 9.20 15.71 6.66
CA PRO A 7 8.86 15.71 5.25
C PRO A 7 8.24 14.35 4.88
N THR A 8 7.09 14.39 4.22
CA THR A 8 6.38 13.22 3.72
C THR A 8 6.59 13.07 2.22
N LYS A 9 6.61 11.81 1.75
CA LYS A 9 6.70 11.49 0.32
C LYS A 9 5.69 10.41 -0.03
N GLN A 10 4.87 10.69 -1.04
CA GLN A 10 3.99 9.72 -1.66
C GLN A 10 4.69 9.11 -2.88
N VAL A 11 4.64 7.79 -2.99
CA VAL A 11 5.17 7.04 -4.14
C VAL A 11 4.02 6.21 -4.72
N ASN A 12 3.82 6.34 -6.03
CA ASN A 12 2.92 5.48 -6.77
C ASN A 12 3.76 4.34 -7.37
N ALA A 13 3.29 3.11 -7.20
CA ALA A 13 3.96 1.90 -7.64
C ALA A 13 2.99 1.08 -8.49
N ASP A 14 3.41 0.75 -9.71
CA ASP A 14 2.72 -0.20 -10.56
C ASP A 14 3.00 -1.61 -10.06
N ILE A 15 1.95 -2.41 -9.92
CA ILE A 15 2.08 -3.76 -9.39
C ILE A 15 2.28 -4.70 -10.59
N PRO A 16 3.41 -5.42 -10.69
CA PRO A 16 3.69 -6.27 -11.85
C PRO A 16 2.76 -7.49 -11.83
N GLY A 17 1.84 -7.54 -12.80
CA GLY A 17 0.83 -8.59 -12.91
C GLY A 17 -0.44 -8.32 -12.08
N HIS A 18 -1.37 -9.26 -12.07
CA HIS A 18 -2.59 -9.17 -11.26
C HIS A 18 -2.38 -9.85 -9.92
N TRP A 19 -2.56 -9.09 -8.83
CA TRP A 19 -2.45 -9.63 -7.47
C TRP A 19 -3.78 -9.55 -6.76
N GLU A 20 -4.22 -10.68 -6.20
CA GLU A 20 -5.41 -10.74 -5.37
C GLU A 20 -5.08 -10.49 -3.90
N ILE A 21 -5.93 -9.72 -3.23
CA ILE A 21 -5.77 -9.40 -1.80
C ILE A 21 -6.89 -10.02 -0.99
N ALA A 22 -6.59 -11.10 -0.27
CA ALA A 22 -7.54 -11.73 0.64
C ALA A 22 -7.92 -10.79 1.80
N ALA A 23 -9.05 -10.11 1.65
CA ALA A 23 -9.71 -9.36 2.68
C ALA A 23 -10.58 -10.29 3.52
N GLY A 24 -10.47 -10.23 4.85
CA GLY A 24 -11.29 -11.04 5.76
C GLY A 24 -12.75 -11.14 5.30
N VAL A 25 -13.17 -12.39 5.00
CA VAL A 25 -14.53 -12.86 4.70
C VAL A 25 -15.11 -12.68 3.28
N GLY A 26 -14.31 -12.38 2.25
CA GLY A 26 -14.78 -12.42 0.86
C GLY A 26 -13.65 -12.33 -0.15
N ARG A 27 -13.80 -12.93 -1.34
CA ARG A 27 -12.76 -12.96 -2.39
C ARG A 27 -12.14 -11.57 -2.61
N GLY A 28 -10.83 -11.59 -2.82
CA GLY A 28 -9.98 -10.42 -2.68
C GLY A 28 -10.21 -9.31 -3.70
N LEU A 29 -9.56 -8.18 -3.48
CA LEU A 29 -9.44 -7.15 -4.51
C LEU A 29 -8.24 -7.46 -5.41
N THR A 30 -8.42 -7.30 -6.71
CA THR A 30 -7.27 -7.26 -7.61
C THR A 30 -6.60 -5.90 -7.50
N ALA A 31 -5.29 -5.87 -7.37
CA ALA A 31 -4.52 -4.64 -7.29
C ALA A 31 -3.63 -4.47 -8.52
N SER A 32 -3.61 -3.25 -9.06
CA SER A 32 -2.78 -2.84 -10.19
C SER A 32 -1.87 -1.66 -9.85
N VAL A 33 -2.28 -0.82 -8.89
CA VAL A 33 -1.49 0.33 -8.42
C VAL A 33 -1.50 0.36 -6.90
N ALA A 34 -0.37 0.69 -6.29
CA ALA A 34 -0.24 0.99 -4.88
C ALA A 34 0.25 2.44 -4.67
N GLU A 35 -0.33 3.11 -3.70
CA GLU A 35 0.06 4.42 -3.21
C GLU A 35 0.66 4.26 -1.81
N VAL A 36 1.97 4.50 -1.71
CA VAL A 36 2.74 4.28 -0.48
C VAL A 36 3.18 5.62 0.08
N THR A 37 2.95 5.82 1.38
CA THR A 37 3.36 7.04 2.07
C THR A 37 4.53 6.80 3.01
N TYR A 38 5.55 7.64 2.90
CA TYR A 38 6.75 7.65 3.73
C TYR A 38 6.89 8.98 4.47
N GLU A 39 7.49 8.95 5.65
CA GLU A 39 7.87 10.11 6.45
C GLU A 39 9.34 9.99 6.83
N LYS A 40 10.05 11.11 6.79
CA LYS A 40 11.44 11.14 7.21
C LYS A 40 11.54 11.28 8.73
N ARG A 41 12.13 10.27 9.37
CA ARG A 41 12.36 10.18 10.81
C ARG A 41 13.82 9.87 11.07
N GLY A 42 14.48 10.71 11.88
CA GLY A 42 15.90 10.54 12.20
C GLY A 42 16.82 10.47 10.98
N GLY A 43 16.48 11.17 9.88
CA GLY A 43 17.23 11.15 8.63
C GLY A 43 16.94 9.96 7.70
N ARG A 44 16.09 9.02 8.11
CA ARG A 44 15.69 7.85 7.31
C ARG A 44 14.23 7.94 6.88
N TRP A 45 13.92 7.45 5.68
CA TRP A 45 12.54 7.31 5.23
C TRP A 45 11.93 6.07 5.87
N GLU A 46 10.89 6.28 6.68
CA GLU A 46 10.08 5.22 7.29
C GLU A 46 8.68 5.26 6.69
N GLN A 47 8.09 4.09 6.45
CA GLN A 47 6.70 4.01 5.98
C GLN A 47 5.78 4.55 7.09
N THR A 48 4.91 5.52 6.78
CA THR A 48 3.98 6.11 7.77
C THR A 48 2.85 5.18 8.16
N GLY A 49 2.74 4.08 7.42
CA GLY A 49 1.80 3.03 7.67
C GLY A 49 0.46 3.22 6.99
N ILE A 50 0.46 3.75 5.78
CA ILE A 50 -0.70 3.74 4.90
C ILE A 50 -0.22 3.25 3.54
N VAL A 51 -0.78 2.14 3.08
CA VAL A 51 -0.69 1.75 1.67
C VAL A 51 -2.09 1.61 1.13
N THR A 52 -2.39 2.37 0.09
CA THR A 52 -3.67 2.30 -0.59
C THR A 52 -3.47 1.60 -1.92
N VAL A 53 -4.16 0.49 -2.13
CA VAL A 53 -4.08 -0.27 -3.38
C VAL A 53 -5.38 -0.11 -4.13
N ARG A 54 -5.27 0.00 -5.46
CA ARG A 54 -6.39 0.24 -6.37
C ARG A 54 -6.35 -0.80 -7.50
N GLY A 55 -7.52 -1.22 -7.93
CA GLY A 55 -7.67 -2.09 -9.10
C GLY A 55 -9.15 -2.35 -9.42
N PRO A 56 -9.44 -3.31 -10.31
CA PRO A 56 -10.81 -3.60 -10.70
C PRO A 56 -11.60 -4.22 -9.54
N GLY A 57 -12.81 -3.75 -9.35
CA GLY A 57 -13.79 -4.34 -8.46
C GLY A 57 -14.21 -5.72 -8.96
N LEU A 58 -14.31 -6.67 -8.05
CA LEU A 58 -14.73 -8.03 -8.34
C LEU A 58 -16.07 -8.33 -7.69
N ASP A 59 -16.92 -9.08 -8.39
CA ASP A 59 -18.13 -9.63 -7.79
C ASP A 59 -17.82 -10.86 -6.92
N ARG A 60 -18.86 -11.46 -6.32
CA ARG A 60 -18.72 -12.64 -5.46
C ARG A 60 -18.15 -13.87 -6.17
N THR A 61 -18.20 -13.90 -7.49
CA THR A 61 -17.65 -14.96 -8.34
C THR A 61 -16.20 -14.68 -8.76
N GLY A 62 -15.69 -13.47 -8.51
CA GLY A 62 -14.37 -13.02 -8.93
C GLY A 62 -14.34 -12.43 -10.34
N ALA A 63 -15.51 -12.12 -10.93
CA ALA A 63 -15.57 -11.45 -12.22
C ALA A 63 -15.45 -9.93 -12.05
N GLU A 64 -14.74 -9.27 -12.97
CA GLU A 64 -14.60 -7.81 -12.96
C GLU A 64 -15.96 -7.14 -13.16
N THR A 65 -16.31 -6.21 -12.26
CA THR A 65 -17.58 -5.46 -12.33
C THR A 65 -17.48 -4.20 -13.18
N GLY A 66 -16.26 -3.81 -13.59
CA GLY A 66 -15.98 -2.54 -14.25
C GLY A 66 -15.94 -1.34 -13.29
N GLU A 67 -16.20 -1.55 -12.01
CA GLU A 67 -16.02 -0.54 -10.97
C GLU A 67 -14.56 -0.54 -10.50
N GLN A 68 -14.06 0.58 -10.00
CA GLN A 68 -12.77 0.60 -9.29
C GLN A 68 -12.99 0.25 -7.83
N ALA A 69 -12.13 -0.62 -7.31
CA ALA A 69 -12.06 -0.92 -5.89
C ALA A 69 -10.74 -0.42 -5.31
N GLU A 70 -10.81 0.04 -4.06
CA GLU A 70 -9.67 0.54 -3.30
C GLU A 70 -9.65 -0.12 -1.93
N ARG A 71 -8.45 -0.41 -1.43
CA ARG A 71 -8.26 -0.84 -0.04
C ARG A 71 -7.01 -0.24 0.56
N THR A 72 -7.14 0.22 1.80
CA THR A 72 -6.04 0.77 2.56
C THR A 72 -5.55 -0.24 3.60
N PHE A 73 -4.24 -0.36 3.71
CA PHE A 73 -3.53 -1.19 4.69
C PHE A 73 -2.75 -0.28 5.63
N SER A 74 -2.96 -0.50 6.92
CA SER A 74 -2.19 0.10 7.97
C SER A 74 -1.27 -0.96 8.59
N PRO A 75 0.07 -0.91 8.40
CA PRO A 75 0.98 -1.79 9.08
C PRO A 75 0.91 -1.54 10.58
N GLY A 76 0.75 -2.63 11.33
CA GLY A 76 0.56 -2.60 12.78
C GLY A 76 -0.90 -2.72 13.21
N GLU A 77 -1.87 -2.82 12.31
CA GLU A 77 -3.25 -3.17 12.69
C GLU A 77 -3.31 -4.69 13.02
N PRO A 78 -3.46 -5.07 14.31
CA PRO A 78 -3.47 -6.47 14.69
C PRO A 78 -4.66 -7.19 14.05
N GLY A 79 -4.40 -8.35 13.44
CA GLY A 79 -5.41 -9.17 12.77
C GLY A 79 -5.56 -8.92 11.27
N HIS A 80 -4.80 -7.97 10.69
CA HIS A 80 -4.81 -7.72 9.26
C HIS A 80 -3.67 -8.47 8.58
N TYR A 81 -4.01 -9.40 7.69
CA TYR A 81 -3.04 -10.05 6.81
C TYR A 81 -2.54 -9.02 5.78
N ILE A 82 -1.26 -8.67 5.85
CA ILE A 82 -0.57 -7.89 4.82
C ILE A 82 0.01 -8.90 3.82
N PRO A 83 -0.40 -8.88 2.54
CA PRO A 83 0.13 -9.81 1.56
C PRO A 83 1.63 -9.59 1.34
N GLN A 84 2.37 -10.66 1.09
CA GLN A 84 3.83 -10.60 0.97
C GLN A 84 4.30 -9.68 -0.17
N TRP A 85 3.65 -9.73 -1.33
CA TRP A 85 3.95 -8.84 -2.47
C TRP A 85 3.88 -7.35 -2.10
N LEU A 86 3.00 -6.97 -1.17
CA LEU A 86 2.85 -5.59 -0.72
C LEU A 86 4.04 -5.20 0.17
N THR A 87 4.59 -6.15 0.94
CA THR A 87 5.80 -5.94 1.73
C THR A 87 7.02 -5.75 0.84
N ASP A 88 7.17 -6.58 -0.19
CA ASP A 88 8.25 -6.47 -1.18
C ASP A 88 8.19 -5.15 -1.96
N LEU A 89 6.98 -4.75 -2.40
CA LEU A 89 6.75 -3.49 -3.12
C LEU A 89 7.13 -2.26 -2.28
N VAL A 90 6.80 -2.27 -0.99
CA VAL A 90 7.18 -1.21 -0.06
C VAL A 90 8.71 -1.14 0.10
N ASP A 91 9.40 -2.28 0.17
CA ASP A 91 10.86 -2.25 0.28
C ASP A 91 11.52 -1.74 -1.00
N GLU A 92 11.05 -2.20 -2.16
CA GLU A 92 11.54 -1.79 -3.49
C GLU A 92 11.38 -0.29 -3.73
N HIS A 93 10.21 0.27 -3.39
CA HIS A 93 9.89 1.67 -3.62
C HIS A 93 10.27 2.60 -2.46
N ARG A 94 11.01 2.10 -1.46
CA ARG A 94 11.49 2.94 -0.36
C ARG A 94 12.36 4.06 -0.93
N PRO A 95 12.06 5.34 -0.63
CA PRO A 95 12.91 6.43 -1.07
C PRO A 95 14.32 6.25 -0.52
N ARG A 96 15.32 6.50 -1.37
CA ARG A 96 16.71 6.50 -0.93
C ARG A 96 16.89 7.52 0.20
N PRO A 97 17.73 7.24 1.20
CA PRO A 97 18.16 8.29 2.12
C PRO A 97 18.72 9.43 1.28
N ASP A 98 18.38 10.68 1.63
CA ASP A 98 19.08 11.81 1.05
C ASP A 98 20.56 11.63 1.41
N THR A 99 21.38 11.32 0.42
CA THR A 99 22.82 11.41 0.55
C THR A 99 23.13 12.90 0.62
N ASP A 100 23.49 13.37 1.80
CA ASP A 100 24.08 14.69 2.01
C ASP A 100 25.39 14.82 1.21
#